data_AF-A0AAD4Q4Z8-F1
#
_entry.id   AF-A0AAD4Q4Z8-F1
#
_cell.length_a   1.000
_cell.length_b   1.000
_cell.length_c   1.000
_cell.angle_alpha   90.00
_cell.angle_beta   90.00
_cell.angle_gamma   90.00
#
_symmetry.space_group_name_H-M   'P 1'
#
loop_
_entity.id
_entity.type
_entity.pdbx_description
1 polymer ?
#
loop_
_entity_poly.entity_id
_entity_poly.type
_entity_poly.pdbx_seq_one_letter_code
_entity_poly.pdbx_strand_id
1 'polypeptide(L)'
;MIAIEFLACTGQICTPLCQEFILLSDVLGMSALVDALNDLPVSAGTESSVSGLFFTEDAPDVPLGESLERKGEYSYADSEGHMCTTSRVPIPGAVIKTWETDDKGFYNTQYADRVIAYCHGQLVTDKDSKYGYRAIVSIPYPIPSDVSTIFCLLLVCLTRLRRALIGRQLGPGDLLLALR
;
A
#
# COMPACT_ATOMS: atom_id res chain seq x y z
N MET A 1 20.20 29.12 7.26
CA MET A 1 18.84 29.16 7.84
C MET A 1 17.88 28.24 7.11
N ILE A 2 17.86 28.26 5.77
CA ILE A 2 16.95 27.46 4.90
C ILE A 2 16.75 26.00 5.34
N ALA A 3 17.81 25.25 5.65
CA ALA A 3 17.67 23.83 6.06
C ALA A 3 16.93 23.65 7.39
N ILE A 4 17.13 24.55 8.35
CA ILE A 4 16.47 24.51 9.66
C ILE A 4 14.99 24.89 9.50
N GLU A 5 14.70 25.91 8.68
CA GLU A 5 13.34 26.34 8.35
C GLU A 5 12.57 25.24 7.62
N PHE A 6 13.22 24.52 6.70
CA PHE A 6 12.64 23.35 6.03
C PHE A 6 12.23 22.27 7.04
N LEU A 7 13.13 21.86 7.94
CA LEU A 7 12.81 20.84 8.94
C LEU A 7 11.71 21.29 9.91
N ALA A 8 11.72 22.55 10.32
CA ALA A 8 10.68 23.13 11.16
C ALA A 8 9.31 23.13 10.45
N CYS A 9 9.27 23.53 9.18
CA CYS A 9 8.05 23.53 8.36
C CYS A 9 7.49 22.11 8.20
N THR A 10 8.34 21.14 7.85
CA THR A 10 7.96 19.71 7.75
C THR A 10 7.31 19.21 9.03
N GLY A 11 7.85 19.55 10.20
CA GLY A 11 7.23 19.19 11.48
C GLY A 11 5.89 19.87 11.75
N GLN A 12 5.72 21.12 11.31
CA GLN A 12 4.48 21.90 11.53
C GLN A 12 3.30 21.43 10.67
N ILE A 13 3.58 20.79 9.52
CA ILE A 13 2.55 20.26 8.62
C ILE A 13 2.08 18.86 9.07
N CYS A 14 2.87 18.16 9.90
CA CYS A 14 2.47 16.87 10.43
C CYS A 14 1.14 16.97 11.20
N THR A 15 0.21 16.07 10.88
CA THR A 15 -1.06 15.88 11.58
C THR A 15 -1.21 14.41 11.98
N PRO A 16 -2.20 14.03 12.81
CA PRO A 16 -2.45 12.61 13.11
C PRO A 16 -2.68 11.73 11.88
N LEU A 17 -3.13 12.32 10.75
CA LEU A 17 -3.41 11.62 9.50
C LEU A 17 -2.31 11.77 8.45
N CYS A 18 -1.47 12.80 8.54
CA CYS A 18 -0.37 13.06 7.59
C CYS A 18 0.96 13.20 8.33
N GLN A 19 1.90 12.30 8.06
CA GLN A 19 3.22 12.30 8.68
C GLN A 19 4.29 12.68 7.65
N GLU A 20 4.57 13.98 7.52
CA GLU A 20 5.48 14.53 6.51
C GLU A 20 6.93 14.04 6.65
N PHE A 21 7.40 13.75 7.87
CA PHE A 21 8.72 13.17 8.06
C PHE A 21 8.83 11.74 7.53
N ILE A 22 7.74 10.96 7.59
CA ILE A 22 7.69 9.63 6.98
C ILE A 22 7.70 9.76 5.46
N LEU A 23 6.90 10.69 4.90
CA LEU A 23 6.93 10.96 3.46
C LEU A 23 8.31 11.46 2.97
N LEU A 24 8.98 12.31 3.75
CA LEU A 24 10.33 12.77 3.46
C LEU A 24 11.32 11.60 3.47
N SER A 25 11.20 10.70 4.45
CA SER A 25 11.98 9.46 4.52
C SER A 25 11.75 8.58 3.28
N ASP A 26 10.51 8.43 2.83
CA ASP A 26 10.16 7.66 1.62
C ASP A 26 10.78 8.29 0.36
N VAL A 27 10.72 9.62 0.21
CA VAL A 27 11.27 10.33 -0.96
C VAL A 27 12.79 10.24 -1.00
N LEU A 28 13.46 10.30 0.15
CA LEU A 28 14.90 10.15 0.26
C LEU A 28 15.36 8.68 0.18
N GLY A 29 14.43 7.72 0.15
CA GLY A 29 14.72 6.28 0.13
C GLY A 29 15.18 5.71 1.47
N MET A 30 15.08 6.49 2.56
CA MET A 30 15.47 6.05 3.90
C MET A 30 14.58 4.90 4.40
N SER A 31 13.26 4.99 4.18
CA SER A 31 12.32 3.92 4.59
C SER A 31 12.64 2.60 3.87
N ALA A 32 12.85 2.66 2.55
CA ALA A 32 13.22 1.48 1.76
C ALA A 32 14.55 0.87 2.19
N LEU A 33 15.52 1.70 2.59
CA LEU A 33 16.80 1.22 3.13
C LEU A 33 16.62 0.53 4.49
N VAL A 34 15.83 1.12 5.39
CA VAL A 34 15.53 0.52 6.70
C VAL A 34 14.81 -0.82 6.52
N ASP A 35 13.84 -0.89 5.62
CA ASP A 35 13.15 -2.15 5.30
C ASP A 35 14.13 -3.19 4.75
N ALA A 36 14.96 -2.84 3.77
CA ALA A 36 15.94 -3.76 3.20
C ALA A 36 17.00 -4.27 4.20
N LEU A 37 17.29 -3.51 5.26
CA LEU A 37 18.22 -3.91 6.31
C LEU A 37 17.59 -4.84 7.35
N ASN A 38 16.29 -4.70 7.61
CA ASN A 38 15.57 -5.49 8.61
C ASN A 38 14.93 -6.75 8.01
N ASP A 39 14.41 -6.64 6.79
CA ASP A 39 13.80 -7.73 6.04
C ASP A 39 14.80 -8.25 5.00
N LEU A 40 15.76 -9.05 5.48
CA LEU A 40 16.69 -9.73 4.58
C LEU A 40 15.89 -10.68 3.68
N PRO A 41 16.06 -10.62 2.35
CA PRO A 41 15.31 -11.45 1.43
C PRO A 41 15.58 -12.93 1.73
N VAL A 42 14.54 -13.64 2.14
CA VAL A 42 14.58 -15.10 2.25
C VAL A 42 14.62 -15.66 0.82
N SER A 43 15.57 -16.56 0.55
CA SER A 43 15.70 -17.18 -0.76
C SER A 43 14.36 -17.78 -1.21
N ALA A 44 13.88 -17.37 -2.39
CA ALA A 44 12.58 -17.74 -2.93
C ALA A 44 11.38 -17.37 -2.03
N GLY A 45 11.47 -16.31 -1.21
CA GLY A 45 10.32 -15.61 -0.63
C GLY A 45 9.88 -14.44 -1.51
N THR A 46 8.66 -13.93 -1.29
CA THR A 46 8.23 -12.70 -1.97
C THR A 46 8.95 -11.49 -1.37
N GLU A 47 9.48 -10.62 -2.23
CA GLU A 47 10.15 -9.39 -1.79
C GLU A 47 9.18 -8.48 -1.03
N SER A 48 9.62 -7.91 0.09
CA SER A 48 8.87 -6.90 0.82
C SER A 48 8.97 -5.54 0.16
N SER A 49 8.03 -4.66 0.48
CA SER A 49 8.05 -3.26 0.08
C SER A 49 7.50 -2.40 1.20
N VAL A 50 7.84 -1.11 1.18
CA VAL A 50 7.36 -0.14 2.17
C VAL A 50 5.84 -0.11 2.16
N SER A 51 5.23 -0.40 3.32
CA SER A 51 3.76 -0.45 3.47
C SER A 51 3.07 0.89 3.16
N GLY A 52 3.79 2.00 3.37
CA GLY A 52 3.30 3.36 3.14
C GLY A 52 2.29 3.82 4.21
N LEU A 53 1.73 5.01 4.03
CA LEU A 53 0.89 5.67 5.06
C LEU A 53 -0.59 5.28 5.02
N PHE A 54 -1.03 4.56 3.99
CA PHE A 54 -2.46 4.41 3.71
C PHE A 54 -3.05 3.06 4.17
N PHE A 55 -2.25 2.22 4.82
CA PHE A 55 -2.74 1.01 5.46
C PHE A 55 -3.63 1.35 6.66
N THR A 56 -4.72 0.59 6.82
CA THR A 56 -5.64 0.70 7.95
C THR A 56 -6.05 -0.68 8.46
N GLU A 57 -6.29 -0.78 9.77
CA GLU A 57 -6.64 -2.04 10.43
C GLU A 57 -8.13 -2.41 10.27
N ASP A 58 -8.98 -1.46 9.89
CA ASP A 58 -10.44 -1.63 9.77
C ASP A 58 -10.88 -2.08 8.37
N ALA A 59 -10.01 -2.77 7.63
CA ALA A 59 -10.34 -3.36 6.35
C ALA A 59 -11.45 -4.43 6.51
N PRO A 60 -12.54 -4.37 5.73
CA PRO A 60 -13.65 -5.32 5.85
C PRO A 60 -13.25 -6.70 5.30
N ASP A 61 -13.89 -7.76 5.80
CA ASP A 61 -13.76 -9.08 5.20
C ASP A 61 -14.38 -9.11 3.79
N VAL A 62 -13.64 -9.65 2.83
CA VAL A 62 -14.05 -9.77 1.42
C VAL A 62 -14.01 -11.26 1.02
N PRO A 63 -15.16 -11.85 0.61
CA PRO A 63 -15.18 -13.20 0.09
C PRO A 63 -14.31 -13.34 -1.16
N LEU A 64 -13.76 -14.55 -1.38
CA LEU A 64 -12.95 -14.80 -2.58
C LEU A 64 -13.78 -14.59 -3.85
N GLY A 65 -13.23 -13.82 -4.80
CA GLY A 65 -13.85 -13.46 -6.07
C GLY A 65 -14.69 -12.18 -6.02
N GLU A 66 -14.99 -11.65 -4.82
CA GLU A 66 -15.71 -10.40 -4.67
C GLU A 66 -14.81 -9.18 -4.92
N SER A 67 -15.43 -8.00 -5.09
CA SER A 67 -14.69 -6.76 -5.30
C SER A 67 -14.36 -6.06 -3.98
N LEU A 68 -13.17 -5.46 -3.92
CA LEU A 68 -12.82 -4.52 -2.83
C LEU A 68 -13.68 -3.26 -2.88
N GLU A 69 -14.20 -2.95 -4.07
CA GLU A 69 -14.99 -1.76 -4.30
C GLU A 69 -16.47 -2.07 -4.43
N ARG A 70 -17.30 -1.26 -3.76
CA ARG A 70 -18.73 -1.56 -3.64
C ARG A 70 -19.58 -0.88 -4.72
N LYS A 71 -19.18 0.28 -5.26
CA LYS A 71 -20.06 1.08 -6.14
C LYS A 71 -19.32 2.06 -7.06
N GLY A 72 -19.35 1.79 -8.36
CA GLY A 72 -19.05 2.77 -9.41
C GLY A 72 -18.79 2.14 -10.77
N GLU A 73 -18.49 2.97 -11.76
CA GLU A 73 -18.16 2.54 -13.11
C GLU A 73 -16.67 2.77 -13.36
N TYR A 74 -15.88 1.70 -13.29
CA TYR A 74 -14.44 1.74 -13.53
C TYR A 74 -13.94 0.45 -14.16
N SER A 75 -12.73 0.51 -14.70
CA SER A 75 -12.02 -0.67 -15.20
C SER A 75 -11.58 -1.54 -14.02
N TYR A 76 -11.92 -2.82 -14.07
CA TYR A 76 -11.53 -3.80 -13.08
C TYR A 76 -10.39 -4.68 -13.58
N ALA A 77 -9.57 -5.14 -12.66
CA ALA A 77 -8.59 -6.20 -12.85
C ALA A 77 -8.83 -7.31 -11.83
N ASP A 78 -8.92 -8.55 -12.30
CA ASP A 78 -8.96 -9.70 -11.39
C ASP A 78 -7.55 -9.93 -10.85
N SER A 79 -7.44 -10.04 -9.54
CA SER A 79 -6.18 -10.30 -8.85
C SER A 79 -6.23 -11.64 -8.17
N GLU A 80 -5.47 -12.59 -8.71
CA GLU A 80 -5.49 -13.99 -8.29
C GLU A 80 -4.09 -14.50 -7.96
N GLY A 81 -4.03 -15.49 -7.09
CA GLY A 81 -2.79 -16.20 -6.82
C GLY A 81 -2.91 -17.28 -5.76
N HIS A 82 -1.75 -17.77 -5.35
CA HIS A 82 -1.63 -18.82 -4.35
C HIS A 82 -0.62 -18.42 -3.27
N MET A 83 -0.90 -18.85 -2.04
CA MET A 83 0.02 -18.74 -0.91
C MET A 83 0.71 -20.06 -0.65
N CYS A 84 2.03 -20.02 -0.57
CA CYS A 84 2.83 -21.16 -0.16
C CYS A 84 4.08 -20.73 0.63
N THR A 85 4.72 -21.67 1.31
CA THR A 85 6.04 -21.46 1.90
C THR A 85 7.11 -21.40 0.80
N THR A 86 8.33 -20.99 1.14
CA THR A 86 9.50 -21.06 0.24
C THR A 86 9.79 -22.48 -0.27
N SER A 87 9.32 -23.51 0.45
CA SER A 87 9.37 -24.92 0.05
C SER A 87 8.16 -25.38 -0.78
N ARG A 88 7.34 -24.45 -1.27
CA ARG A 88 6.12 -24.68 -2.06
C ARG A 88 5.02 -25.46 -1.33
N VAL A 89 4.99 -25.44 -0.01
CA VAL A 89 3.90 -26.04 0.77
C VAL A 89 2.73 -25.06 0.82
N PRO A 90 1.50 -25.44 0.40
CA PRO A 90 0.33 -24.55 0.44
C PRO A 90 -0.01 -24.09 1.87
N ILE A 91 -0.52 -22.86 2.01
CA ILE A 91 -0.94 -22.28 3.29
C ILE A 91 -2.44 -21.89 3.25
N PRO A 92 -3.34 -22.81 3.61
CA PRO A 92 -4.77 -22.53 3.74
C PRO A 92 -5.05 -21.65 4.95
N GLY A 93 -6.09 -20.82 4.88
CA GLY A 93 -6.49 -19.96 5.99
C GLY A 93 -5.56 -18.76 6.22
N ALA A 94 -4.65 -18.47 5.30
CA ALA A 94 -3.78 -17.31 5.37
C ALA A 94 -4.60 -16.02 5.18
N VAL A 95 -4.38 -15.05 6.07
CA VAL A 95 -5.02 -13.74 5.99
C VAL A 95 -4.22 -12.82 5.08
N ILE A 96 -4.92 -12.18 4.14
CA ILE A 96 -4.37 -11.22 3.18
C ILE A 96 -5.11 -9.92 3.39
N LYS A 97 -4.42 -8.88 3.86
CA LYS A 97 -4.94 -7.52 3.86
C LYS A 97 -4.47 -6.81 2.61
N THR A 98 -5.37 -6.16 1.89
CA THR A 98 -5.06 -5.44 0.67
C THR A 98 -5.77 -4.09 0.62
N TRP A 99 -5.10 -3.12 -0.01
CA TRP A 99 -5.62 -1.77 -0.18
C TRP A 99 -5.11 -1.17 -1.49
N GLU A 100 -5.92 -0.32 -2.09
CA GLU A 100 -5.61 0.37 -3.35
C GLU A 100 -6.24 1.77 -3.40
N THR A 101 -5.86 2.55 -4.40
CA THR A 101 -6.53 3.81 -4.71
C THR A 101 -7.82 3.56 -5.48
N ASP A 102 -8.74 4.52 -5.43
CA ASP A 102 -9.86 4.58 -6.36
C ASP A 102 -9.43 4.94 -7.80
N ASP A 103 -10.42 5.06 -8.69
CA ASP A 103 -10.26 5.44 -10.10
C ASP A 103 -9.74 6.88 -10.31
N LYS A 104 -9.65 7.66 -9.25
CA LYS A 104 -9.09 9.03 -9.24
C LYS A 104 -7.71 9.09 -8.60
N GLY A 105 -7.18 7.96 -8.15
CA GLY A 105 -5.86 7.88 -7.53
C GLY A 105 -5.83 8.31 -6.07
N PHE A 106 -6.99 8.35 -5.39
CA PHE A 106 -7.06 8.67 -3.97
C PHE A 106 -7.29 7.41 -3.15
N TYR A 107 -6.58 7.30 -2.03
CA TYR A 107 -6.88 6.32 -1.00
C TYR A 107 -8.13 6.76 -0.23
N ASN A 108 -8.95 5.78 0.16
CA ASN A 108 -10.14 5.99 0.99
C ASN A 108 -9.86 6.81 2.27
N THR A 109 -8.68 6.68 2.86
CA THR A 109 -8.22 7.43 4.04
C THR A 109 -8.00 8.93 3.80
N GLN A 110 -7.91 9.36 2.55
CA GLN A 110 -7.72 10.77 2.18
C GLN A 110 -9.05 11.55 2.13
N TYR A 111 -10.19 10.86 2.13
CA TYR A 111 -11.51 11.48 2.11
C TYR A 111 -11.97 11.84 3.53
N ALA A 112 -12.28 13.12 3.75
CA ALA A 112 -12.69 13.62 5.06
C ALA A 112 -14.04 13.05 5.54
N ASP A 113 -14.86 12.58 4.61
CA ASP A 113 -16.18 11.98 4.83
C ASP A 113 -16.15 10.44 4.84
N ARG A 114 -14.97 9.83 5.05
CA ARG A 114 -14.83 8.38 5.19
C ARG A 114 -15.74 7.82 6.29
N VAL A 115 -16.76 7.06 5.88
CA VAL A 115 -17.66 6.33 6.80
C VAL A 115 -17.29 4.84 6.89
N ILE A 116 -16.87 4.23 5.78
CA ILE A 116 -16.50 2.81 5.68
C ILE A 116 -15.25 2.72 4.81
N ALA A 117 -14.34 1.82 5.17
CA ALA A 117 -13.20 1.47 4.33
C ALA A 117 -13.70 0.83 3.01
N TYR A 118 -13.48 1.52 1.90
CA TYR A 118 -13.62 0.98 0.53
C TYR A 118 -12.24 1.01 -0.16
N CYS A 119 -12.08 0.30 -1.28
CA CYS A 119 -10.76 -0.07 -1.83
C CYS A 119 -9.82 -0.73 -0.80
N HIS A 120 -10.37 -1.35 0.25
CA HIS A 120 -9.66 -2.08 1.29
C HIS A 120 -10.35 -3.41 1.50
N GLY A 121 -9.60 -4.47 1.78
CA GLY A 121 -10.20 -5.76 2.09
C GLY A 121 -9.26 -6.70 2.82
N GLN A 122 -9.87 -7.59 3.58
CA GLN A 122 -9.24 -8.72 4.23
C GLN A 122 -9.79 -10.01 3.63
N LEU A 123 -8.91 -10.84 3.07
CA LEU A 123 -9.26 -12.12 2.48
C LEU A 123 -8.62 -13.25 3.25
N VAL A 124 -9.23 -14.43 3.17
CA VAL A 124 -8.69 -15.67 3.75
C VAL A 124 -8.52 -16.69 2.63
N THR A 125 -7.32 -17.25 2.48
CA THR A 125 -7.07 -18.25 1.43
C THR A 125 -7.92 -19.51 1.63
N ASP A 126 -8.34 -20.12 0.52
CA ASP A 126 -9.13 -21.35 0.54
C ASP A 126 -8.30 -22.58 0.94
N LYS A 127 -8.94 -23.76 0.93
CA LYS A 127 -8.30 -25.06 1.21
C LYS A 127 -7.15 -25.41 0.26
N ASP A 128 -7.14 -24.86 -0.96
CA ASP A 128 -6.08 -25.03 -1.95
C ASP A 128 -5.05 -23.88 -1.87
N SER A 129 -5.17 -23.03 -0.84
CA SER A 129 -4.35 -21.84 -0.60
C SER A 129 -4.46 -20.78 -1.70
N LYS A 130 -5.57 -20.77 -2.44
CA LYS A 130 -5.88 -19.76 -3.45
C LYS A 130 -6.51 -18.54 -2.81
N TYR A 131 -6.26 -17.39 -3.44
CA TYR A 131 -7.06 -16.20 -3.24
C TYR A 131 -7.38 -15.58 -4.61
N GLY A 132 -8.47 -14.81 -4.64
CA GLY A 132 -8.89 -14.05 -5.81
C GLY A 132 -9.79 -12.92 -5.35
N TYR A 133 -9.67 -11.74 -5.95
CA TYR A 133 -10.60 -10.64 -5.75
C TYR A 133 -10.55 -9.68 -6.94
N ARG A 134 -11.61 -8.89 -7.09
CA ARG A 134 -11.69 -7.88 -8.14
C ARG A 134 -11.19 -6.53 -7.62
N ALA A 135 -10.06 -6.10 -8.17
CA ALA A 135 -9.40 -4.84 -7.91
C ALA A 135 -9.79 -3.77 -8.95
N ILE A 136 -9.61 -2.50 -8.62
CA ILE A 136 -9.66 -1.41 -9.61
C ILE A 136 -8.32 -1.38 -10.36
N VAL A 137 -8.35 -1.16 -11.67
CA VAL A 137 -7.11 -0.94 -12.43
C VAL A 137 -6.42 0.29 -11.88
N SER A 138 -5.29 0.07 -11.19
CA SER A 138 -4.58 1.13 -10.51
C SER A 138 -4.04 2.16 -11.52
N ILE A 139 -4.16 3.44 -11.18
CA ILE A 139 -3.58 4.54 -11.96
C ILE A 139 -2.43 5.22 -11.20
N PRO A 140 -1.46 5.86 -11.89
CA PRO A 140 -0.46 6.68 -11.23
C PRO A 140 -1.13 7.84 -10.47
N TYR A 141 -0.72 8.07 -9.23
CA TYR A 141 -1.30 9.10 -8.37
C TYR A 141 -0.24 10.09 -7.86
N PRO A 142 -0.63 11.36 -7.64
CA PRO A 142 0.27 12.35 -7.07
C PRO A 142 0.48 12.11 -5.58
N ILE A 143 1.68 12.41 -5.10
CA ILE A 143 1.90 12.62 -3.66
C ILE A 143 1.16 13.91 -3.28
N PRO A 144 0.40 13.97 -2.17
CA PRO A 144 -0.36 15.15 -1.78
C PRO A 144 0.46 16.44 -1.89
N SER A 145 -0.03 17.39 -2.68
CA SER A 145 0.72 18.59 -3.11
C SER A 145 0.38 19.85 -2.33
N ASP A 146 -0.71 19.84 -1.56
CA ASP A 146 -1.40 21.09 -1.23
C ASP A 146 -0.88 21.75 0.05
N VAL A 147 -0.07 21.03 0.83
CA VAL A 147 0.56 21.52 2.08
C VAL A 147 1.97 20.97 2.35
N SER A 148 2.46 19.98 1.60
CA SER A 148 3.67 19.24 1.96
C SER A 148 4.97 19.96 1.58
N THR A 149 5.91 20.11 2.53
CA THR A 149 7.27 20.65 2.32
C THR A 149 8.03 19.91 1.21
N ILE A 150 7.60 18.68 0.91
CA ILE A 150 8.07 17.82 -0.17
C ILE A 150 7.88 18.47 -1.55
N PHE A 151 6.86 19.32 -1.76
CA PHE A 151 6.71 20.07 -3.01
C PHE A 151 7.91 20.99 -3.30
N CYS A 152 8.47 21.64 -2.26
CA CYS A 152 9.68 22.46 -2.40
C CYS A 152 10.91 21.62 -2.76
N LEU A 153 11.00 20.38 -2.28
CA LEU A 153 12.07 19.44 -2.63
C LEU A 153 11.88 18.86 -4.05
N LEU A 154 10.64 18.55 -4.43
CA LEU A 154 10.27 18.01 -5.75
C LEU A 154 10.40 19.07 -6.87
N LEU A 155 10.12 20.35 -6.60
CA LEU A 155 10.34 21.47 -7.51
C LEU A 155 11.82 21.61 -7.93
N VAL A 156 12.75 21.22 -7.06
CA VAL A 156 14.20 21.33 -7.32
C VAL A 156 14.74 20.11 -8.08
N CYS A 157 14.06 18.95 -8.08
CA CYS A 157 14.63 17.75 -8.69
C CYS A 157 13.72 16.88 -9.55
N LEU A 158 12.43 16.65 -9.27
CA LEU A 158 11.73 15.49 -9.85
C LEU A 158 10.20 15.64 -9.82
N THR A 159 9.53 15.75 -10.97
CA THR A 159 8.11 15.37 -11.09
C THR A 159 8.00 13.84 -10.95
N ARG A 160 7.56 13.34 -9.80
CA ARG A 160 7.33 11.88 -9.61
C ARG A 160 5.91 11.60 -9.16
N LEU A 161 5.15 10.99 -10.05
CA LEU A 161 3.98 10.19 -9.71
C LEU A 161 4.47 8.90 -9.04
N ARG A 162 3.72 8.39 -8.04
CA ARG A 162 3.93 7.00 -7.60
C ARG A 162 3.42 6.08 -8.72
N ARG A 163 4.12 4.96 -8.94
CA ARG A 163 3.60 3.89 -9.80
C ARG A 163 2.30 3.38 -9.16
N ALA A 164 1.37 2.99 -10.02
CA ALA A 164 0.16 2.34 -9.60
C ALA A 164 0.51 1.01 -8.90
N LEU A 165 0.05 0.82 -7.67
CA LEU A 165 0.41 -0.30 -6.81
C LEU A 165 -0.79 -0.71 -5.96
N ILE A 166 -0.93 -2.03 -5.76
CA ILE A 166 -1.86 -2.62 -4.80
C ILE A 166 -1.02 -3.03 -3.59
N GLY A 167 -1.32 -2.45 -2.43
CA GLY A 167 -0.66 -2.79 -1.18
C GLY A 167 -1.17 -4.12 -0.65
N ARG A 168 -0.27 -4.91 -0.05
CA ARG A 168 -0.61 -6.18 0.60
C ARG A 168 0.20 -6.38 1.86
N GLN A 169 -0.47 -6.85 2.90
CA GLN A 169 0.16 -7.35 4.11
C GLN A 169 -0.28 -8.79 4.34
N LEU A 170 0.71 -9.66 4.54
CA LEU A 170 0.52 -11.06 4.83
C LEU A 170 0.76 -11.29 6.33
N GLY A 171 0.12 -12.31 6.89
CA GLY A 171 0.41 -12.73 8.27
C GLY A 171 1.89 -13.14 8.46
N PRO A 172 2.36 -13.33 9.71
CA PRO A 172 3.76 -13.65 9.98
C PRO A 172 4.18 -15.01 9.37
N GLY A 173 5.34 -15.06 8.70
CA GLY A 173 6.00 -16.29 8.21
C GLY A 173 6.79 -16.11 6.90
N ASP A 174 7.58 -17.13 6.53
CA ASP A 174 8.31 -17.25 5.25
C ASP A 174 7.33 -17.49 4.07
N LEU A 175 6.55 -16.46 3.73
CA LEU A 175 5.46 -16.53 2.76
C LEU A 175 5.94 -16.17 1.34
N LEU A 176 5.51 -16.99 0.37
CA LEU A 176 5.61 -16.69 -1.05
C LEU A 176 4.20 -16.53 -1.63
N LEU A 177 3.98 -15.37 -2.22
CA LEU A 177 2.86 -15.01 -3.08
C LEU A 177 3.21 -15.37 -4.53
N ALA A 178 2.57 -16.42 -5.07
CA ALA A 178 2.66 -16.71 -6.49
C ALA A 178 1.50 -16.02 -7.23
N LEU A 179 1.82 -15.01 -8.04
CA LEU A 179 0.89 -14.35 -8.96
C LEU A 179 0.80 -15.18 -10.26
N ARG A 180 -0.41 -15.31 -10.83
CA ARG A 180 -0.61 -15.89 -12.16
C ARG A 180 -0.82 -14.81 -13.21
#